data_AF-A0AAN9FW06-F1
#
_entry.id   AF-A0AAN9FW06-F1
#
_cell.length_a   1.000
_cell.length_b   1.000
_cell.length_c   1.000
_cell.angle_alpha   90.00
_cell.angle_beta   90.00
_cell.angle_gamma   90.00
#
_symmetry.space_group_name_H-M   'P 1'
#
loop_
_entity.id
_entity.type
_entity.pdbx_description
1 polymer ?
#
loop_
_entity_poly.entity_id
_entity_poly.type
_entity_poly.pdbx_seq_one_letter_code
_entity_poly.pdbx_strand_id
1 'polypeptide(L)'
;MGKRYYCDFCEKAFADNAASKKNHFNGAHHHRMRKAHYDNFRDPASILSAEMAKKPCRKFLQTGNCEFGNGCRFSHLTEGRRRELEQQCQQNKEKNQNSGASGPAVVMGELDDWLTKHSQREVKGEDSGEPAAKRRKTFPDYSLPPHLVGIPNLPPSLLPPTRDDFVNLPLLEWG
;
A
#
# COMPACT_ATOMS: atom_id res chain seq x y z
N MET A 1 3.83 -33.83 -13.33
CA MET A 1 3.29 -33.03 -12.21
C MET A 1 3.28 -31.55 -12.64
N GLY A 2 2.13 -31.00 -13.03
CA GLY A 2 2.04 -29.61 -13.48
C GLY A 2 2.11 -28.60 -12.33
N LYS A 3 2.64 -27.40 -12.59
CA LYS A 3 2.64 -26.29 -11.61
C LYS A 3 1.18 -25.93 -11.25
N ARG A 4 0.94 -25.61 -9.98
CA ARG A 4 -0.38 -25.21 -9.46
C ARG A 4 -0.30 -23.78 -8.94
N TYR A 5 -1.34 -22.99 -9.23
CA TYR A 5 -1.51 -21.65 -8.69
C TYR A 5 -2.45 -21.68 -7.49
N TYR A 6 -2.09 -20.98 -6.42
CA TYR A 6 -2.90 -20.82 -5.23
C TYR A 6 -3.43 -19.38 -5.15
N CYS A 7 -4.73 -19.22 -4.88
CA CYS A 7 -5.34 -17.92 -4.65
C CYS A 7 -5.64 -17.72 -3.16
N ASP A 8 -5.01 -16.72 -2.54
CA ASP A 8 -5.16 -16.42 -1.11
C ASP A 8 -6.58 -16.01 -0.73
N PHE A 9 -7.30 -15.30 -1.60
CA PHE A 9 -8.68 -14.88 -1.32
C PHE A 9 -9.69 -16.04 -1.36
N CYS A 10 -9.42 -17.07 -2.17
CA CYS A 10 -10.35 -18.17 -2.40
C CYS A 10 -9.93 -19.47 -1.73
N GLU A 11 -8.73 -19.52 -1.15
CA GLU A 11 -8.09 -20.70 -0.54
C GLU A 11 -8.10 -21.94 -1.46
N LYS A 12 -7.92 -21.74 -2.77
CA LYS A 12 -8.01 -22.80 -3.78
C LYS A 12 -6.75 -22.89 -4.64
N ALA A 13 -6.25 -24.12 -4.78
CA ALA A 13 -5.18 -24.46 -5.70
C ALA A 13 -5.72 -25.05 -7.01
N PHE A 14 -5.38 -24.45 -8.14
CA PHE A 14 -5.77 -24.91 -9.48
C PHE A 14 -4.56 -24.99 -10.43
N ALA A 15 -4.76 -25.46 -11.66
CA ALA A 15 -3.66 -25.58 -12.62
C ALA A 15 -3.07 -24.21 -12.98
N ASP A 16 -1.73 -24.10 -12.97
CA ASP A 16 -1.02 -22.87 -13.29
C ASP A 16 -1.01 -22.61 -14.81
N ASN A 17 -2.16 -22.20 -15.34
CA ASN A 17 -2.31 -21.79 -16.72
C ASN A 17 -3.02 -20.43 -16.81
N ALA A 18 -2.66 -19.63 -17.81
CA ALA A 18 -3.13 -18.25 -17.92
C ALA A 18 -4.67 -18.14 -18.06
N ALA A 19 -5.29 -19.05 -18.81
CA ALA A 19 -6.74 -19.10 -18.98
C ALA A 19 -7.47 -19.38 -17.67
N SER A 20 -7.01 -20.36 -16.89
CA SER A 20 -7.57 -20.74 -15.59
C SER A 20 -7.40 -19.62 -14.57
N LYS A 21 -6.26 -18.91 -14.57
CA LYS A 21 -6.08 -17.74 -13.71
C LYS A 21 -7.08 -16.64 -14.06
N LYS A 22 -7.19 -16.30 -15.35
CA LYS A 22 -8.12 -15.25 -15.82
C LYS A 22 -9.58 -15.59 -15.49
N ASN A 23 -10.00 -16.83 -15.76
CA ASN A 23 -11.36 -17.28 -15.44
C ASN A 23 -11.61 -17.31 -13.93
N HIS A 24 -10.60 -17.67 -13.13
CA HIS A 24 -10.70 -17.62 -11.68
C HIS A 24 -10.87 -16.18 -11.16
N PHE A 25 -10.01 -15.24 -11.59
CA PHE A 25 -10.03 -13.87 -11.10
C PHE A 25 -11.27 -13.09 -11.52
N ASN A 26 -11.78 -13.34 -12.73
CA ASN A 26 -13.03 -12.73 -13.22
C ASN A 26 -14.29 -13.44 -12.70
N GLY A 27 -14.13 -14.50 -11.91
CA GLY A 27 -15.25 -15.23 -11.32
C GLY A 27 -15.92 -14.43 -10.22
N ALA A 28 -17.26 -14.43 -10.18
CA ALA A 28 -18.04 -13.76 -9.14
C ALA A 28 -17.65 -14.21 -7.72
N HIS A 29 -17.27 -15.47 -7.54
CA HIS A 29 -16.76 -15.99 -6.27
C HIS A 29 -15.48 -15.26 -5.84
N HIS A 30 -14.50 -15.11 -6.73
CA HIS A 30 -13.26 -14.39 -6.43
C HIS A 30 -13.53 -12.93 -6.09
N HIS A 31 -14.38 -12.24 -6.87
CA HIS A 31 -14.78 -10.87 -6.57
C HIS A 31 -15.44 -10.74 -5.18
N ARG A 32 -16.36 -11.66 -4.83
CA ARG A 32 -17.02 -11.66 -3.52
C ARG A 32 -16.03 -11.89 -2.38
N MET A 33 -15.15 -12.88 -2.50
CA MET A 33 -14.18 -13.19 -1.46
C MET A 33 -13.12 -12.10 -1.32
N ARG A 34 -12.64 -11.55 -2.43
CA ARG A 34 -11.72 -10.42 -2.43
C ARG A 34 -12.35 -9.19 -1.76
N LYS A 35 -13.62 -8.89 -2.06
CA LYS A 35 -14.35 -7.81 -1.37
C LYS A 35 -14.49 -8.09 0.13
N ALA A 36 -14.92 -9.30 0.51
CA ALA A 36 -15.08 -9.69 1.91
C ALA A 36 -13.76 -9.59 2.70
N HIS A 37 -12.66 -9.99 2.08
CA HIS A 37 -11.32 -9.84 2.65
C HIS A 37 -11.04 -8.37 2.99
N TYR A 38 -11.18 -7.44 2.03
CA TYR A 38 -10.94 -6.02 2.31
C TYR A 38 -11.99 -5.37 3.22
N ASP A 39 -13.24 -5.85 3.21
CA ASP A 39 -14.27 -5.38 4.12
C ASP A 39 -13.90 -5.69 5.59
N ASN A 40 -13.22 -6.81 5.86
CA ASN A 40 -12.76 -7.17 7.22
C ASN A 40 -11.67 -6.23 7.76
N PHE A 41 -10.86 -5.65 6.87
CA PHE A 41 -9.79 -4.70 7.24
C PHE A 41 -10.23 -3.25 7.06
N ARG A 42 -11.53 -3.00 6.85
CA ARG A 42 -12.04 -1.66 6.65
C ARG A 42 -12.04 -0.91 7.98
N ASP A 43 -11.56 0.33 7.93
CA ASP A 43 -11.48 1.20 9.10
C ASP A 43 -12.89 1.41 9.73
N PRO A 44 -13.06 1.21 11.05
CA PRO A 44 -14.34 1.40 11.73
C PRO A 44 -14.98 2.77 11.47
N ALA A 45 -14.18 3.84 11.34
CA ALA A 45 -14.72 5.18 11.03
C ALA A 45 -15.29 5.26 9.60
N SER A 46 -14.62 4.61 8.64
CA SER A 46 -15.14 4.46 7.28
C SER A 46 -16.43 3.63 7.24
N ILE A 47 -16.54 2.57 8.04
CA ILE A 47 -17.76 1.76 8.13
C ILE A 47 -18.91 2.60 8.69
N LEU A 48 -18.69 3.26 9.83
CA LEU A 48 -19.72 4.06 10.49
C LEU A 48 -20.24 5.19 9.60
N SER A 49 -19.35 5.95 8.96
CA SER A 49 -19.74 7.03 8.05
C SER A 49 -20.52 6.52 6.83
N ALA A 50 -20.04 5.45 6.19
CA ALA A 50 -20.72 4.86 5.03
C ALA A 50 -22.11 4.31 5.38
N GLU A 51 -22.27 3.81 6.60
CA GLU A 51 -23.49 3.16 7.05
C GLU A 51 -24.53 4.15 7.60
N MET A 52 -24.08 5.26 8.21
CA MET A 52 -24.95 6.39 8.59
C MET A 52 -25.46 7.17 7.37
N ALA A 53 -24.68 7.22 6.28
CA ALA A 53 -25.10 7.87 5.04
C ALA A 53 -26.20 7.09 4.29
N LYS A 54 -26.34 5.79 4.55
CA LYS A 54 -27.36 4.95 3.91
C LYS A 54 -28.67 4.99 4.69
N LYS A 55 -29.78 4.91 3.96
CA LYS A 55 -31.11 4.71 4.57
C LYS A 55 -31.18 3.33 5.25
N PRO A 56 -31.86 3.20 6.40
CA PRO A 56 -31.99 1.93 7.11
C PRO A 56 -32.79 0.90 6.30
N CYS A 57 -32.38 -0.36 6.38
CA CYS A 57 -33.03 -1.48 5.70
C CYS A 57 -34.31 -1.90 6.43
N ARG A 58 -35.47 -1.67 5.81
CA ARG A 58 -36.78 -2.03 6.39
C ARG A 58 -36.92 -3.52 6.68
N LYS A 59 -36.52 -4.39 5.75
CA LYS A 59 -36.60 -5.85 5.92
C LYS A 59 -35.77 -6.34 7.12
N PHE A 60 -34.55 -5.81 7.27
CA PHE A 60 -33.66 -6.16 8.38
C PHE A 60 -34.21 -5.65 9.71
N LEU A 61 -34.70 -4.41 9.77
CA LEU A 61 -35.28 -3.87 11.00
C LEU A 61 -36.55 -4.60 11.44
N GLN A 62 -37.36 -5.07 10.49
CA GLN A 62 -38.62 -5.75 10.78
C GLN A 62 -38.45 -7.24 11.09
N THR A 63 -37.56 -7.93 10.37
CA THR A 63 -37.43 -9.40 10.40
C THR A 63 -36.16 -9.86 11.11
N GLY A 64 -35.20 -8.96 11.35
CA GLY A 64 -33.86 -9.31 11.84
C GLY A 64 -32.97 -10.01 10.80
N ASN A 65 -33.50 -10.33 9.62
CA ASN A 65 -32.78 -11.01 8.55
C ASN A 65 -32.99 -10.31 7.21
N CYS A 66 -31.93 -10.26 6.39
CA CYS A 66 -31.96 -9.64 5.07
C CYS A 66 -31.31 -10.60 4.06
N GLU A 67 -32.04 -10.86 2.97
CA GLU A 67 -31.63 -11.78 1.89
C GLU A 67 -30.33 -11.34 1.19
N PHE A 68 -30.01 -10.04 1.25
CA PHE A 68 -28.81 -9.46 0.65
C PHE A 68 -27.57 -9.50 1.56
N GLY A 69 -27.73 -9.85 2.85
CA GLY A 69 -26.64 -9.93 3.83
C GLY A 69 -25.77 -8.66 3.88
N ASN A 70 -24.45 -8.83 3.89
CA ASN A 70 -23.46 -7.73 3.93
C ASN A 70 -23.38 -6.92 2.62
N GLY A 71 -24.02 -7.39 1.55
CA GLY A 71 -24.10 -6.71 0.25
C GLY A 71 -25.30 -5.78 0.13
N CYS A 72 -26.11 -5.61 1.18
CA CYS A 72 -27.32 -4.79 1.12
C CYS A 72 -27.00 -3.33 0.79
N ARG A 73 -27.83 -2.73 -0.08
CA ARG A 73 -27.73 -1.30 -0.44
C ARG A 73 -28.13 -0.39 0.73
N PHE A 74 -28.91 -0.91 1.67
CA PHE A 74 -29.44 -0.20 2.82
C PHE A 74 -28.66 -0.55 4.09
N SER A 75 -28.73 0.34 5.07
CA SER A 75 -28.02 0.19 6.34
C SER A 75 -28.63 -0.92 7.20
N HIS A 76 -27.80 -1.85 7.66
CA HIS A 76 -28.11 -2.87 8.68
C HIS A 76 -27.60 -2.46 10.07
N LEU A 77 -27.25 -1.19 10.27
CA LEU A 77 -26.69 -0.72 11.52
C LEU A 77 -27.74 -0.69 12.63
N THR A 78 -27.70 -1.68 13.51
CA THR A 78 -28.42 -1.66 14.78
C THR A 78 -27.77 -0.65 15.72
N GLU A 79 -28.55 -0.05 16.64
CA GLU A 79 -28.02 0.90 17.62
C GLU A 79 -26.85 0.35 18.44
N GLY A 80 -26.89 -0.94 18.81
CA GLY A 80 -25.78 -1.61 19.50
C GLY A 80 -24.50 -1.62 18.66
N ARG A 81 -24.61 -1.96 17.37
CA ARG A 81 -23.47 -1.98 16.45
C ARG A 81 -22.91 -0.58 16.19
N ARG A 82 -23.77 0.44 16.13
CA ARG A 82 -23.35 1.84 16.03
C ARG A 82 -22.47 2.23 17.22
N ARG A 83 -22.93 1.98 18.45
CA ARG A 83 -22.17 2.31 19.67
C ARG A 83 -20.83 1.58 19.74
N GLU A 84 -20.80 0.31 19.34
CA GLU A 84 -19.57 -0.48 19.26
C GLU A 84 -18.56 0.15 18.28
N LEU A 85 -19.01 0.53 17.08
CA LEU A 85 -18.16 1.20 16.10
C LEU A 85 -17.64 2.57 16.59
N GLU A 86 -18.49 3.35 17.27
CA GLU A 86 -18.08 4.63 17.87
C GLU A 86 -16.98 4.42 18.93
N GLN A 87 -17.13 3.42 19.79
CA GLN A 87 -16.12 3.06 20.78
C GLN A 87 -14.80 2.59 20.13
N GLN A 88 -14.88 1.79 19.06
CA GLN A 88 -13.70 1.35 18.30
C GLN A 88 -12.97 2.53 17.65
N CYS A 89 -13.70 3.51 17.11
CA CYS A 89 -13.11 4.73 16.55
C CYS A 89 -12.33 5.52 17.61
N GLN A 90 -12.93 5.68 18.79
CA GLN A 90 -12.30 6.38 19.90
C GLN A 90 -11.06 5.64 20.41
N GLN A 91 -11.14 4.31 20.60
CA GLN A 91 -10.01 3.49 21.02
C GLN A 91 -8.88 3.48 19.99
N ASN A 92 -9.18 3.41 18.69
CA ASN A 92 -8.16 3.46 17.64
C ASN A 92 -7.45 4.82 17.60
N LYS A 93 -8.19 5.91 17.83
CA LYS A 93 -7.63 7.26 17.93
C LYS A 93 -6.70 7.38 19.15
N GLU A 94 -7.11 6.86 20.30
CA GLU A 94 -6.30 6.84 21.52
C GLU A 94 -5.06 5.95 21.37
N LYS A 95 -5.20 4.76 20.77
CA LYS A 95 -4.06 3.88 20.46
C LYS A 95 -3.06 4.57 19.54
N ASN A 96 -3.51 5.22 18.47
CA ASN A 96 -2.63 5.97 17.56
C ASN A 96 -1.92 7.14 18.26
N GLN A 97 -2.61 7.83 19.19
CA GLN A 97 -2.01 8.92 19.97
C GLN A 97 -1.02 8.42 21.03
N ASN A 98 -1.26 7.24 21.62
CA ASN A 98 -0.45 6.68 22.71
C ASN A 98 0.67 5.74 22.21
N SER A 99 0.54 5.16 21.01
CA SER A 99 1.62 4.48 20.29
C SER A 99 2.55 5.54 19.70
N GLY A 100 3.41 6.11 20.55
CA GLY A 100 4.29 7.21 20.20
C GLY A 100 5.01 7.01 18.86
N ALA A 101 4.91 8.04 18.02
CA ALA A 101 5.78 8.45 16.91
C ALA A 101 7.09 7.65 16.74
N SER A 102 6.99 6.41 16.28
CA SER A 102 8.14 5.59 15.86
C SER A 102 7.89 4.94 14.48
N GLY A 103 7.06 5.60 13.68
CA GLY A 103 7.03 5.49 12.23
C GLY A 103 6.58 6.86 11.68
N PRO A 104 7.07 7.31 10.51
CA PRO A 104 6.62 8.58 9.96
C PRO A 104 5.13 8.43 9.66
N ALA A 105 4.30 9.11 10.46
CA ALA A 105 2.90 9.28 10.15
C ALA A 105 2.84 10.07 8.84
N VAL A 106 2.63 9.39 7.72
CA VAL A 106 2.42 10.05 6.43
C VAL A 106 1.06 10.73 6.51
N VAL A 107 1.05 11.94 7.06
CA VAL A 107 -0.05 12.89 6.95
C VAL A 107 -0.16 13.17 5.46
N MET A 108 -1.33 12.89 4.87
CA MET A 108 -1.57 12.95 3.41
C MET A 108 -1.41 14.36 2.79
N GLY A 109 -1.06 15.38 3.59
CA GLY A 109 -0.67 16.72 3.14
C GLY A 109 0.81 17.07 3.34
N GLU A 110 1.58 16.26 4.07
CA GLU A 110 3.03 16.47 4.25
C GLU A 110 3.83 16.02 3.03
N LEU A 111 3.28 15.12 2.20
CA LEU A 111 3.98 14.65 1.00
C LEU A 111 4.13 15.78 -0.04
N ASP A 112 3.07 16.54 -0.31
CA ASP A 112 3.13 17.68 -1.24
C ASP A 112 3.98 18.84 -0.68
N ASP A 113 3.87 19.14 0.62
CA ASP A 113 4.71 20.14 1.29
C ASP A 113 6.19 19.70 1.31
N TRP A 114 6.47 18.41 1.48
CA TRP A 114 7.81 17.84 1.43
C TRP A 114 8.36 17.83 0.00
N LEU A 115 7.57 17.44 -1.00
CA LEU A 115 7.96 17.46 -2.42
C LEU A 115 8.25 18.89 -2.89
N THR A 116 7.42 19.86 -2.52
CA THR A 116 7.62 21.27 -2.87
C THR A 116 8.82 21.88 -2.13
N LYS A 117 9.02 21.55 -0.86
CA LYS A 117 10.20 22.00 -0.09
C LYS A 117 11.50 21.40 -0.60
N HIS A 118 11.48 20.17 -1.11
CA HIS A 118 12.65 19.54 -1.74
C HIS A 118 12.92 20.05 -3.15
N SER A 119 11.90 20.30 -3.98
CA SER A 119 12.09 20.84 -5.33
C SER A 119 12.58 22.29 -5.33
N GLN A 120 12.11 23.12 -4.39
CA GLN A 120 12.56 24.52 -4.25
C GLN A 120 14.01 24.66 -3.76
N ARG A 121 14.56 23.65 -3.08
CA ARG A 121 15.97 23.61 -2.64
C ARG A 121 16.96 23.39 -3.78
N GLU A 122 16.49 22.84 -4.91
CA GLU A 122 17.29 22.68 -6.13
C GLU A 122 17.34 24.00 -6.92
N VAL A 123 16.27 24.81 -6.89
CA VAL A 123 16.13 26.03 -7.72
C VAL A 123 16.77 27.28 -7.10
N LYS A 124 16.89 27.39 -5.77
CA LYS A 124 17.48 28.58 -5.10
C LYS A 124 19.02 28.60 -5.03
N GLY A 125 19.70 27.70 -5.73
CA GLY A 125 21.16 27.57 -5.70
C GLY A 125 21.91 28.30 -6.82
N GLU A 126 21.26 29.19 -7.57
CA GLU A 126 21.81 29.84 -8.76
C GLU A 126 21.77 31.38 -8.66
N ASP A 127 22.37 31.98 -7.63
CA ASP A 127 22.84 33.37 -7.70
C ASP A 127 23.78 33.70 -6.52
N SER A 128 25.05 33.31 -6.63
CA SER A 128 26.23 34.00 -6.05
C SER A 128 27.46 33.17 -6.39
N GLY A 129 28.36 33.76 -7.18
CA GLY A 129 29.52 33.08 -7.74
C GLY A 129 30.54 32.65 -6.69
N GLU A 130 30.84 31.35 -6.66
CA GLU A 130 32.12 30.71 -6.27
C GLU A 130 32.03 29.19 -6.58
N PRO A 131 33.17 28.49 -6.77
CA PRO A 131 33.25 27.35 -7.68
C PRO A 131 32.51 26.09 -7.20
N ALA A 132 31.86 25.43 -8.16
CA ALA A 132 30.99 24.26 -8.04
C ALA A 132 31.70 22.95 -7.60
N ALA A 133 32.44 22.96 -6.48
CA ALA A 133 33.19 21.81 -5.99
C ALA A 133 32.52 21.06 -4.82
N LYS A 134 31.40 21.54 -4.25
CA LYS A 134 30.82 20.95 -3.02
C LYS A 134 29.28 20.90 -3.00
N ARG A 135 28.67 20.32 -4.03
CA ARG A 135 27.29 19.76 -3.93
C ARG A 135 27.33 18.29 -4.34
N ARG A 136 27.97 17.46 -3.52
CA ARG A 136 27.97 16.00 -3.73
C ARG A 136 26.61 15.48 -3.29
N LYS A 137 25.78 15.06 -4.25
CA LYS A 137 24.77 14.02 -4.02
C LYS A 137 25.50 12.90 -3.25
N THR A 138 25.13 12.64 -2.00
CA THR A 138 25.76 11.59 -1.21
C THR A 138 25.33 10.26 -1.83
N PHE A 139 26.14 9.75 -2.76
CA PHE A 139 26.00 8.39 -3.26
C PHE A 139 26.25 7.44 -2.09
N PRO A 140 25.38 6.44 -1.87
CA PRO A 140 25.67 5.37 -0.93
C PRO A 140 26.99 4.69 -1.32
N ASP A 141 27.85 4.43 -0.34
CA ASP A 141 29.10 3.72 -0.57
C ASP A 141 28.79 2.22 -0.68
N TYR A 142 28.86 1.67 -1.89
CA TYR A 142 28.66 0.26 -2.14
C TYR A 142 30.01 -0.46 -2.03
N SER A 143 30.24 -1.14 -0.91
CA SER A 143 31.44 -1.95 -0.71
C SER A 143 31.20 -3.41 -1.06
N LEU A 144 32.23 -4.07 -1.62
CA LEU A 144 32.23 -5.51 -1.86
C LEU A 144 32.19 -6.28 -0.53
N PRO A 145 31.29 -7.25 -0.38
CA PRO A 145 31.30 -8.15 0.77
C PRO A 145 32.69 -8.80 0.97
N PRO A 146 33.16 -9.00 2.22
CA PRO A 146 34.54 -9.44 2.52
C PRO A 146 34.98 -10.72 1.80
N HIS A 147 34.04 -11.64 1.56
CA HIS A 147 34.27 -12.92 0.91
C HIS A 147 34.60 -12.81 -0.59
N LEU A 148 34.28 -11.67 -1.22
CA LEU A 148 34.52 -11.42 -2.64
C LEU A 148 35.83 -10.64 -2.89
N VAL A 149 36.38 -9.98 -1.87
CA VAL A 149 37.57 -9.11 -2.00
C VAL A 149 38.82 -9.87 -2.45
N GLY A 150 38.93 -11.17 -2.14
CA GLY A 150 40.10 -12.01 -2.44
C GLY A 150 40.00 -12.81 -3.75
N ILE A 151 38.91 -12.67 -4.53
CA ILE A 151 38.71 -13.45 -5.76
C ILE A 151 39.27 -12.63 -6.95
N PRO A 152 40.31 -13.11 -7.64
CA PRO A 152 40.80 -12.45 -8.85
C PRO A 152 39.77 -12.57 -9.98
N ASN A 153 39.55 -11.49 -10.73
CA ASN A 153 38.64 -11.40 -11.89
C ASN A 153 37.15 -11.67 -11.58
N LEU A 154 36.56 -10.88 -10.66
CA LEU A 154 35.10 -10.88 -10.47
C LEU A 154 34.39 -10.45 -11.77
N PRO A 155 33.32 -11.14 -12.17
CA PRO A 155 32.50 -10.72 -13.31
C PRO A 155 31.86 -9.34 -13.02
N PRO A 156 31.63 -8.50 -14.06
CA PRO A 156 31.07 -7.16 -13.90
C PRO A 156 29.78 -7.08 -13.08
N SER A 157 28.94 -8.12 -13.14
CA SER A 157 27.69 -8.21 -12.39
C SER A 157 27.85 -8.34 -10.87
N LEU A 158 29.05 -8.69 -10.38
CA LEU A 158 29.37 -8.80 -8.96
C LEU A 158 30.18 -7.61 -8.44
N LEU A 159 30.54 -6.67 -9.31
CA LEU A 159 31.18 -5.44 -8.90
C LEU A 159 30.12 -4.44 -8.41
N PRO A 160 30.40 -3.69 -7.34
CA PRO A 160 29.49 -2.69 -6.84
C PRO A 160 29.36 -1.59 -7.90
N PRO A 161 28.15 -1.05 -8.10
CA PRO A 161 27.93 -0.03 -9.12
C PRO A 161 28.76 1.21 -8.76
N THR A 162 29.55 1.66 -9.72
CA THR A 162 30.40 2.82 -9.59
C THR A 162 29.59 4.10 -9.81
N ARG A 163 30.15 5.24 -9.39
CA ARG A 163 29.49 6.54 -9.58
C ARG A 163 29.20 6.83 -11.06
N ASP A 164 30.09 6.41 -11.95
CA ASP A 164 29.98 6.66 -13.39
C ASP A 164 28.84 5.88 -14.05
N ASP A 165 28.47 4.72 -13.50
CA ASP A 165 27.36 3.90 -14.00
C ASP A 165 26.01 4.63 -13.93
N PHE A 166 25.87 5.59 -13.01
CA PHE A 166 24.63 6.36 -12.82
C PHE A 166 24.58 7.66 -13.62
N VAL A 167 25.70 8.12 -14.18
CA VAL A 167 25.75 9.39 -14.93
C VAL A 167 25.15 9.22 -16.33
N ASN A 168 25.20 8.01 -16.89
CA ASN A 168 24.83 7.71 -18.28
C ASN A 168 23.68 6.71 -18.43
N LEU A 169 22.81 6.58 -17.42
CA LEU A 169 21.66 5.68 -17.54
C LEU A 169 20.66 6.23 -18.58
N PRO A 170 20.34 5.47 -19.64
CA PRO A 170 19.30 5.88 -20.57
C PRO A 170 17.98 5.98 -19.81
N LEU A 171 17.25 7.07 -20.02
CA LEU A 171 15.89 7.22 -19.50
C LEU A 171 15.01 6.17 -20.19
N LEU A 172 14.78 5.04 -19.51
CA LEU A 172 13.89 4.00 -19.99
C LEU A 172 12.45 4.45 -19.70
N GLU A 173 11.76 4.94 -20.72
CA GLU A 173 10.33 5.16 -20.65
C GLU A 173 9.63 3.80 -20.66
N TRP A 174 8.96 3.47 -19.57
CA TRP A 174 8.10 2.29 -19.50
C TRP A 174 6.80 2.64 -20.24
N GLY A 175 6.64 2.09 -21.45
CA GLY A 175 5.41 2.16 -22.24
C GLY A 175 4.31 1.22 -21.74
#